data_AF-A0A962ARW5-F1
#
_entry.id   AF-A0A962ARW5-F1
#
_cell.length_a   1.000
_cell.length_b   1.000
_cell.length_c   1.000
_cell.angle_alpha   90.00
_cell.angle_beta   90.00
_cell.angle_gamma   90.00
#
_symmetry.space_group_name_H-M   'P 1'
#
loop_
_entity.id
_entity.type
_entity.pdbx_description
1 polymer ?
#
loop_
_entity_poly.entity_id
_entity_poly.type
_entity_poly.pdbx_seq_one_letter_code
_entity_poly.pdbx_strand_id
1 'polypeptide(L)'
;MTLLEFARGPALQAAMIIFVLGATWRFFGALMLPWRLVPAEPRKGAPSPIAAAIKGVVVKMWPHKPFQKAGMFTFVNGYILHFGLAIVVFLFAPHILFIKGMTGLSWPALPSNLVYMIGVITIASLVAGLVHRLRSPVLRLISR
;
A
#
# COMPACT_ATOMS: atom_id res chain seq x y z
N MET A 1 -2.87 -34.73 -9.03
CA MET A 1 -2.69 -33.27 -9.04
C MET A 1 -1.27 -32.96 -8.59
N THR A 2 -0.51 -32.20 -9.37
CA THR A 2 0.81 -31.72 -8.95
C THR A 2 0.69 -30.48 -8.05
N LEU A 3 1.77 -30.12 -7.34
CA LEU A 3 1.81 -28.89 -6.53
C LEU A 3 1.50 -27.65 -7.39
N LEU A 4 1.98 -27.63 -8.64
CA LEU A 4 1.77 -26.52 -9.57
C LEU A 4 0.30 -26.39 -9.96
N GLU A 5 -0.37 -27.51 -10.26
CA GLU A 5 -1.80 -27.54 -10.59
C GLU A 5 -2.66 -27.12 -9.40
N PHE A 6 -2.31 -27.58 -8.19
CA PHE A 6 -2.98 -27.15 -6.97
C PHE A 6 -2.83 -25.64 -6.73
N ALA A 7 -1.59 -25.13 -6.83
CA ALA A 7 -1.27 -23.73 -6.56
C ALA A 7 -1.93 -22.77 -7.55
N ARG A 8 -2.00 -23.11 -8.85
CA ARG A 8 -2.61 -22.28 -9.90
C ARG A 8 -4.12 -22.47 -10.05
N GLY A 9 -4.66 -23.58 -9.56
CA GLY A 9 -6.09 -23.88 -9.64
C GLY A 9 -6.78 -23.70 -8.28
N PRO A 10 -7.05 -24.79 -7.53
CA PRO A 10 -7.83 -24.73 -6.29
C PRO A 10 -7.35 -23.72 -5.26
N ALA A 11 -6.04 -23.66 -4.99
CA ALA A 11 -5.49 -22.79 -3.95
C ALA A 11 -5.64 -21.30 -4.33
N LEU A 12 -5.38 -20.95 -5.60
CA LEU A 12 -5.55 -19.60 -6.09
C LEU A 12 -7.03 -19.18 -6.04
N GLN A 13 -7.95 -20.07 -6.43
CA GLN A 13 -9.39 -19.78 -6.35
C GLN A 13 -9.84 -19.55 -4.91
N ALA A 14 -9.42 -20.41 -3.97
CA ALA A 14 -9.71 -20.24 -2.56
C ALA A 14 -9.16 -18.91 -2.02
N ALA A 15 -7.91 -18.57 -2.35
CA ALA A 15 -7.29 -17.31 -1.95
C ALA A 15 -8.06 -16.09 -2.50
N MET A 16 -8.50 -16.15 -3.77
CA MET A 16 -9.27 -15.08 -4.40
C MET A 16 -10.65 -14.91 -3.76
N ILE A 17 -11.35 -16.02 -3.45
CA ILE A 17 -12.65 -15.98 -2.77
C ILE A 17 -12.50 -15.33 -1.38
N ILE A 18 -11.52 -15.78 -0.59
CA ILE A 18 -11.23 -15.21 0.74
C ILE A 18 -10.89 -13.73 0.62
N PHE A 19 -10.05 -13.36 -0.34
CA PHE A 19 -9.66 -11.97 -0.58
C PHE A 19 -10.88 -11.10 -0.90
N VAL A 20 -11.72 -11.50 -1.86
CA VAL A 20 -12.89 -10.72 -2.29
C VAL A 20 -13.91 -10.60 -1.16
N LEU A 21 -14.27 -11.70 -0.50
CA LEU A 21 -15.23 -11.68 0.61
C LEU A 21 -14.70 -10.86 1.79
N GLY A 22 -13.44 -11.07 2.18
CA GLY A 22 -12.82 -10.36 3.29
C GLY A 22 -12.61 -8.87 3.02
N ALA A 23 -12.18 -8.51 1.82
CA ALA A 23 -12.02 -7.11 1.41
C ALA A 23 -13.38 -6.39 1.36
N THR A 24 -14.40 -7.05 0.79
CA THR A 24 -15.77 -6.50 0.71
C THR A 24 -16.36 -6.29 2.10
N TRP A 25 -16.27 -7.30 2.98
CA TRP A 25 -16.71 -7.20 4.36
C TRP A 25 -16.04 -6.05 5.11
N ARG A 26 -14.71 -5.95 5.03
CA ARG A 26 -13.96 -4.86 5.68
C ARG A 26 -14.28 -3.49 5.08
N PHE A 27 -14.46 -3.40 3.77
CA PHE A 27 -14.78 -2.16 3.09
C PHE A 27 -16.14 -1.62 3.56
N PHE A 28 -17.20 -2.45 3.52
CA PHE A 28 -18.52 -2.05 4.00
C PHE A 28 -18.55 -1.81 5.51
N GLY A 29 -17.86 -2.64 6.30
CA GLY A 29 -17.73 -2.43 7.74
C GLY A 29 -17.06 -1.09 8.07
N ALA A 30 -16.06 -0.67 7.30
CA ALA A 30 -15.43 0.64 7.47
C ALA A 30 -16.34 1.80 7.07
N LEU A 31 -17.15 1.65 6.02
CA LEU A 31 -18.13 2.66 5.60
C LEU A 31 -19.27 2.83 6.62
N MET A 32 -19.63 1.77 7.32
CA MET A 32 -20.66 1.76 8.36
C MET A 32 -20.18 2.33 9.70
N LEU A 33 -18.88 2.60 9.88
CA LEU A 33 -18.38 3.22 11.10
C LEU A 33 -18.96 4.64 11.26
N PRO A 34 -19.43 5.01 12.46
CA PRO A 34 -19.95 6.34 12.70
C PRO A 34 -18.83 7.37 12.50
N TRP A 35 -19.13 8.39 11.71
CA TRP A 35 -18.20 9.48 11.47
C TRP A 35 -18.12 10.33 12.73
N ARG A 36 -16.90 10.60 13.19
CA ARG A 36 -16.71 11.50 14.34
C ARG A 36 -17.06 12.93 13.90
N LEU A 37 -18.26 13.37 14.25
CA LEU A 37 -18.65 14.76 14.09
C LEU A 37 -17.72 15.63 14.94
N VAL A 38 -17.12 16.64 14.31
CA VAL A 38 -16.37 17.68 15.00
C VAL A 38 -17.32 18.86 15.16
N PRO A 39 -17.90 19.10 16.36
CA PRO A 39 -18.93 20.13 16.56
C PRO A 39 -18.37 21.56 16.55
N ALA A 40 -17.12 21.77 16.14
CA ALA A 40 -16.50 23.08 16.12
C ALA A 40 -16.97 23.89 14.91
N GLU A 41 -17.40 25.13 15.15
CA GLU A 41 -17.74 26.06 14.08
C GLU A 41 -16.53 26.32 13.16
N PRO A 42 -16.73 26.36 11.83
CA PRO A 42 -15.67 26.74 10.91
C PRO A 42 -15.15 28.14 11.24
N ARG A 43 -13.82 28.30 11.28
CA ARG A 43 -13.19 29.62 11.45
C ARG A 43 -13.59 30.55 10.30
N LYS A 44 -13.70 31.86 10.56
CA LYS A 44 -13.91 32.86 9.49
C LYS A 44 -12.80 32.73 8.43
N GLY A 45 -13.19 32.54 7.17
CA GLY A 45 -12.27 32.29 6.05
C GLY A 45 -11.78 30.85 5.92
N ALA A 46 -12.37 29.88 6.63
CA ALA A 46 -12.02 28.48 6.47
C ALA A 46 -12.34 27.98 5.05
N PRO A 47 -11.48 27.15 4.44
CA PRO A 47 -11.75 26.53 3.15
C PRO A 47 -12.96 25.60 3.24
N SER A 48 -13.59 25.31 2.10
CA SER A 48 -14.71 24.36 2.03
C SER A 48 -14.30 23.00 2.63
N PRO A 49 -15.26 22.22 3.19
CA PRO A 49 -14.94 20.93 3.81
C PRO A 49 -14.15 19.99 2.91
N ILE A 50 -14.48 19.96 1.61
CA ILE A 50 -13.78 19.14 0.60
C ILE A 50 -12.35 19.65 0.39
N ALA A 51 -12.16 20.96 0.23
CA ALA A 51 -10.83 21.54 0.06
C ALA A 51 -9.96 21.32 1.31
N ALA A 52 -10.54 21.41 2.50
CA ALA A 52 -9.87 21.09 3.76
C ALA A 52 -9.47 19.61 3.84
N ALA A 53 -10.35 18.70 3.40
CA ALA A 53 -10.06 17.27 3.37
C ALA A 53 -8.91 16.93 2.41
N ILE A 54 -8.97 17.44 1.18
CA ILE A 54 -7.90 17.24 0.18
C ILE A 54 -6.58 17.80 0.69
N LYS A 55 -6.59 19.04 1.21
CA LYS A 55 -5.40 19.65 1.81
C LYS A 55 -4.86 18.81 2.96
N GLY A 56 -5.74 18.27 3.80
CA GLY A 56 -5.38 17.39 4.90
C GLY A 56 -4.69 16.10 4.45
N VAL A 57 -5.12 15.50 3.34
CA VAL A 57 -4.46 14.35 2.73
C VAL A 57 -3.09 14.74 2.21
N VAL A 58 -3.01 15.78 1.38
CA VAL A 58 -1.76 16.20 0.71
C VAL A 58 -0.69 16.61 1.71
N VAL A 59 -1.04 17.41 2.74
CA VAL A 59 -0.07 17.85 3.76
C VAL A 59 0.47 16.67 4.57
N LYS A 60 -0.36 15.65 4.82
CA LYS A 60 0.06 14.43 5.55
C LYS A 60 0.86 13.46 4.70
N MET A 61 0.99 13.71 3.39
CA MET A 61 1.91 12.95 2.56
C MET A 61 3.36 13.25 2.90
N TRP A 62 3.70 14.25 3.72
CA TRP A 62 5.09 14.50 4.17
C TRP A 62 5.16 14.69 5.70
N PRO A 63 6.22 14.22 6.38
CA PRO A 63 6.36 14.37 7.83
C PRO A 63 6.47 15.86 8.22
N HIS A 64 5.73 16.24 9.26
CA HIS A 64 5.86 17.57 9.85
C HIS A 64 7.29 17.78 10.37
N LYS A 65 7.82 19.00 10.23
CA LYS A 65 9.21 19.37 10.57
C LYS A 65 9.73 18.79 11.90
N PRO A 66 8.97 18.81 13.00
CA PRO A 66 9.44 18.26 14.28
C PRO A 66 9.72 16.75 14.24
N PHE A 67 9.00 16.00 13.42
CA PHE A 67 9.14 14.54 13.31
C PHE A 67 10.09 14.09 12.21
N GLN A 68 10.63 15.02 11.41
CA GLN A 68 11.53 14.68 10.31
C GLN A 68 12.80 13.99 10.82
N LYS A 69 13.44 14.51 11.87
CA LYS A 69 14.69 13.92 12.39
C LYS A 69 14.55 12.47 12.85
N ALA A 70 13.41 12.12 13.44
CA ALA A 70 13.17 10.78 13.97
C ALA A 70 12.53 9.83 12.94
N GLY A 71 11.72 10.35 12.01
CA GLY A 71 10.89 9.55 11.11
C GLY A 71 11.31 9.52 9.65
N MET A 72 12.33 10.28 9.24
CA MET A 72 12.68 10.42 7.81
C MET A 72 13.05 9.07 7.17
N PHE A 73 13.79 8.21 7.89
CA PHE A 73 14.12 6.89 7.40
C PHE A 73 12.87 6.08 7.07
N THR A 74 11.94 5.95 8.03
CA THR A 74 10.70 5.19 7.86
C THR A 74 9.88 5.71 6.70
N PHE A 75 9.83 7.03 6.56
CA PHE A 75 9.06 7.70 5.53
C PHE A 75 9.66 7.49 4.13
N VAL A 76 10.95 7.80 3.93
CA VAL A 76 11.64 7.62 2.64
C VAL A 76 11.68 6.14 2.24
N ASN A 77 12.01 5.25 3.18
CA ASN A 77 12.00 3.81 2.93
C ASN A 77 10.58 3.32 2.55
N GLY A 78 9.54 3.87 3.19
CA GLY A 78 8.16 3.61 2.83
C GLY A 78 7.88 3.96 1.36
N TYR A 79 8.29 5.14 0.89
CA TYR A 79 8.09 5.54 -0.50
C TYR A 79 8.86 4.67 -1.49
N ILE A 80 10.13 4.36 -1.20
CA ILE A 80 10.94 3.47 -2.06
C ILE A 80 10.26 2.12 -2.20
N LEU A 81 9.82 1.54 -1.07
CA LEU A 81 9.13 0.25 -1.05
C LEU A 81 7.82 0.29 -1.85
N HIS A 82 6.96 1.29 -1.63
CA HIS A 82 5.64 1.33 -2.26
C HIS A 82 5.70 1.68 -3.74
N PHE A 83 6.54 2.63 -4.15
CA PHE A 83 6.73 2.93 -5.58
C PHE A 83 7.39 1.77 -6.31
N GLY A 84 8.41 1.16 -5.71
CA GLY A 84 9.04 -0.04 -6.26
C GLY A 84 8.05 -1.19 -6.42
N LEU A 85 7.25 -1.47 -5.40
CA LEU A 85 6.21 -2.50 -5.44
C LEU A 85 5.14 -2.18 -6.51
N ALA A 86 4.68 -0.93 -6.61
CA ALA A 86 3.71 -0.52 -7.62
C ALA A 86 4.28 -0.74 -9.04
N ILE A 87 5.53 -0.39 -9.28
CA ILE A 87 6.19 -0.64 -10.58
C ILE A 87 6.27 -2.15 -10.86
N VAL A 88 6.67 -2.96 -9.89
CA VAL A 88 6.77 -4.42 -10.08
C VAL A 88 5.41 -5.08 -10.32
N VAL A 89 4.37 -4.67 -9.60
CA VAL A 89 3.02 -5.26 -9.73
C VAL A 89 2.33 -4.79 -11.01
N PHE A 90 2.40 -3.49 -11.33
CA PHE A 90 1.67 -2.96 -12.47
C PHE A 90 2.48 -3.00 -13.77
N LEU A 91 3.81 -2.86 -13.76
CA LEU A 91 4.58 -2.71 -15.00
C LEU A 91 5.41 -3.95 -15.39
N PHE A 92 5.32 -5.05 -14.62
CA PHE A 92 5.98 -6.30 -14.97
C PHE A 92 5.07 -7.22 -15.81
N ALA A 93 5.59 -7.73 -16.92
CA ALA A 93 4.81 -8.52 -17.87
C ALA A 93 4.04 -9.72 -17.26
N PRO A 94 4.61 -10.54 -16.37
CA PRO A 94 3.87 -11.65 -15.74
C PRO A 94 2.65 -11.19 -14.92
N HIS A 95 2.76 -10.06 -14.20
CA HIS A 95 1.63 -9.52 -13.43
C HIS A 95 0.57 -8.92 -14.35
N ILE A 96 0.97 -8.24 -15.43
CA ILE A 96 0.03 -7.74 -16.44
C ILE A 96 -0.74 -8.90 -17.08
N LEU A 97 -0.05 -10.00 -17.42
CA LEU A 97 -0.71 -11.20 -17.97
C LEU A 97 -1.68 -11.84 -16.97
N PHE A 98 -1.32 -11.88 -15.68
CA PHE A 98 -2.21 -12.34 -14.63
C PHE A 98 -3.46 -11.45 -14.51
N ILE A 99 -3.29 -10.13 -14.47
CA ILE A 99 -4.40 -9.16 -14.41
C ILE A 99 -5.27 -9.24 -15.66
N LYS A 100 -4.68 -9.39 -16.84
CA LYS A 100 -5.39 -9.61 -18.10
C LYS A 100 -6.23 -10.89 -18.04
N GLY A 101 -5.68 -11.97 -17.48
CA GLY A 101 -6.39 -13.23 -17.30
C GLY A 101 -7.62 -13.11 -16.39
N MET A 102 -7.59 -12.22 -15.40
CA MET A 102 -8.70 -12.01 -14.45
C MET A 102 -9.72 -10.96 -14.90
N THR A 103 -9.26 -9.86 -15.51
CA THR A 103 -10.07 -8.65 -15.76
C THR A 103 -10.23 -8.32 -17.24
N GLY A 104 -9.44 -8.94 -18.12
CA GLY A 104 -9.33 -8.58 -19.53
C GLY A 104 -8.47 -7.33 -19.81
N LEU A 105 -8.11 -6.55 -18.79
CA LEU A 105 -7.33 -5.31 -18.94
C LEU A 105 -5.84 -5.61 -19.15
N SER A 106 -5.20 -4.85 -20.05
CA SER A 106 -3.75 -4.94 -20.28
C SER A 106 -3.17 -3.63 -20.77
N TRP A 107 -1.88 -3.42 -20.52
CA TRP A 107 -1.12 -2.25 -20.94
C TRP A 107 0.34 -2.64 -21.20
N PRO A 108 1.15 -1.74 -21.80
CA PRO A 108 2.56 -2.03 -22.09
C PRO A 108 3.39 -2.28 -20.82
N ALA A 109 4.24 -3.31 -20.86
CA ALA A 109 5.19 -3.61 -19.79
C ALA A 109 6.47 -2.76 -19.91
N LEU A 110 7.16 -2.56 -18.79
CA LEU A 110 8.52 -2.03 -18.80
C LEU A 110 9.54 -3.11 -19.18
N PRO A 111 10.75 -2.73 -19.65
CA PRO A 111 11.83 -3.68 -19.90
C PRO A 111 12.14 -4.51 -18.63
N SER A 112 12.21 -5.84 -18.77
CA SER A 112 12.39 -6.76 -17.63
C SER A 112 13.61 -6.43 -16.79
N ASN A 113 14.73 -6.03 -17.41
CA ASN A 113 15.96 -5.66 -16.69
C ASN A 113 15.75 -4.46 -15.75
N LEU A 114 14.96 -3.47 -16.17
CA LEU A 114 14.62 -2.31 -15.34
C LEU A 114 13.75 -2.75 -14.15
N VAL A 115 12.75 -3.58 -14.40
CA VAL A 115 11.88 -4.10 -13.33
C VAL A 115 12.65 -4.97 -12.34
N TYR A 116 13.60 -5.79 -12.81
CA TYR A 116 14.46 -6.58 -11.93
C TYR A 116 15.33 -5.72 -11.03
N MET A 117 15.95 -4.68 -11.58
CA MET A 117 16.72 -3.72 -10.78
C MET A 117 15.84 -3.05 -9.71
N ILE A 118 14.65 -2.58 -10.09
CA ILE A 118 13.68 -1.99 -9.16
C ILE A 118 13.23 -3.02 -8.12
N GLY A 119 13.03 -4.27 -8.51
CA GLY A 119 12.70 -5.38 -7.62
C GLY A 119 13.77 -5.60 -6.55
N VAL A 120 15.05 -5.59 -6.93
CA VAL A 120 16.17 -5.69 -5.97
C VAL A 120 16.15 -4.53 -4.98
N ILE A 121 15.97 -3.29 -5.45
CA ILE A 121 15.86 -2.10 -4.58
C ILE A 121 14.66 -2.23 -3.63
N THR A 122 13.53 -2.71 -4.14
CA THR A 122 12.29 -2.92 -3.37
C THR A 122 12.50 -3.95 -2.25
N ILE A 123 13.15 -5.08 -2.57
CA ILE A 123 13.49 -6.11 -1.58
C ILE A 123 14.48 -5.56 -0.55
N ALA A 124 15.51 -4.83 -0.96
CA ALA A 124 16.46 -4.20 -0.04
C ALA A 124 15.75 -3.22 0.91
N SER A 125 14.81 -2.43 0.40
CA SER A 125 13.98 -1.51 1.19
C SER A 125 13.05 -2.24 2.17
N LEU A 126 12.47 -3.37 1.76
CA LEU A 126 11.68 -4.24 2.63
C LEU A 126 12.52 -4.76 3.79
N VAL A 127 13.71 -5.31 3.50
CA VAL A 127 14.63 -5.84 4.51
C VAL A 127 15.09 -4.74 5.46
N ALA A 128 15.48 -3.57 4.93
CA ALA A 128 15.87 -2.43 5.74
C ALA A 128 14.74 -1.97 6.68
N GLY A 129 13.51 -1.89 6.17
CA GLY A 129 12.32 -1.56 6.97
C GLY A 129 12.02 -2.60 8.05
N LEU A 130 12.17 -3.89 7.72
CA LEU A 130 11.98 -4.99 8.67
C LEU A 130 13.03 -4.94 9.79
N VAL A 131 14.30 -4.81 9.45
CA VAL A 131 15.40 -4.70 10.42
C VAL A 131 15.19 -3.49 11.33
N HIS A 132 14.80 -2.34 10.76
CA HIS A 132 14.51 -1.15 11.56
C HIS A 132 13.35 -1.36 12.53
N ARG A 133 12.28 -2.02 12.10
CA ARG A 133 11.13 -2.35 12.96
C ARG A 133 11.53 -3.29 14.10
N LEU A 134 12.35 -4.30 13.83
CA LEU A 134 12.78 -5.29 14.83
C LEU A 134 13.76 -4.70 15.86
N ARG A 135 14.62 -3.77 15.45
CA ARG A 135 15.63 -3.14 16.33
C ARG A 135 15.07 -1.96 17.13
N SER A 136 14.02 -1.30 16.66
CA SER A 136 13.43 -0.17 17.35
C SER A 136 12.55 -0.64 18.53
N PRO A 137 12.87 -0.28 19.78
CA PRO A 137 12.08 -0.69 20.94
C PRO A 137 10.66 -0.11 20.87
N VAL A 138 10.52 1.11 20.36
CA VAL A 138 9.21 1.78 20.18
C VAL A 138 8.38 1.05 19.13
N LEU A 139 8.95 0.76 17.95
CA LEU A 139 8.20 0.08 16.90
C LEU A 139 7.83 -1.34 17.29
N ARG A 140 8.70 -2.02 18.04
CA ARG A 140 8.41 -3.36 18.58
C ARG A 140 7.29 -3.34 19.62
N LEU A 141 7.20 -2.29 20.44
CA LEU A 141 6.13 -2.13 21.43
C LEU A 141 4.75 -1.99 20.76
N ILE A 142 4.66 -1.20 19.68
CA ILE A 142 3.39 -0.94 18.97
C ILE A 142 3.05 -1.97 17.89
N SER A 143 3.89 -2.99 17.68
CA SER A 143 3.63 -4.09 16.74
C SER A 143 2.96 -5.30 17.40
N ARG A 144 2.47 -5.14 18.65
CA ARG A 144 1.73 -6.16 19.39
C ARG A 144 0.28 -6.25 18.96
#